data_AF-A0A165PWV3-F1
#
_entry.id   AF-A0A165PWV3-F1
#
_cell.length_a   1.000
_cell.length_b   1.000
_cell.length_c   1.000
_cell.angle_alpha   90.00
_cell.angle_beta   90.00
_cell.angle_gamma   90.00
#
_symmetry.space_group_name_H-M   'P 1'
#
loop_
_entity.id
_entity.type
_entity.pdbx_description
1 polymer ?
#
loop_
_entity_poly.entity_id
_entity_poly.type
_entity_poly.pdbx_seq_one_letter_code
_entity_poly.pdbx_strand_id
1 'polypeptide(L)'
;MSKAAWQLEAAENNADLYQHMFEAHGVPYERSKELFHTTVPPLPFYSSIVTCLPAINPELVNDFTRTATFDVYVKDSFADLPLEQFGFKKLFDASWFYLTEIVKADTAGWEQIKTARQLEHWEAA
;
A
#
# COMPACT_ATOMS: atom_id res chain seq x y z
N MET A 1 -15.66 15.16 9.09
CA MET A 1 -15.66 14.08 8.08
C MET A 1 -16.19 12.79 8.71
N SER A 2 -16.76 11.87 7.94
CA SER A 2 -17.23 10.57 8.46
C SER A 2 -16.07 9.58 8.56
N LYS A 3 -16.22 8.51 9.35
CA LYS A 3 -15.24 7.40 9.41
C LYS A 3 -14.91 6.84 8.03
N ALA A 4 -15.92 6.68 7.17
CA ALA A 4 -15.73 6.20 5.80
C ALA A 4 -14.85 7.15 4.97
N ALA A 5 -15.05 8.47 5.11
CA ALA A 5 -14.21 9.45 4.44
C ALA A 5 -12.74 9.39 4.92
N TRP A 6 -12.52 9.20 6.23
CA TRP A 6 -11.17 9.03 6.78
C TRP A 6 -10.48 7.75 6.29
N GLN A 7 -11.22 6.64 6.14
CA GLN A 7 -10.66 5.40 5.62
C GLN A 7 -10.24 5.55 4.15
N LEU A 8 -11.05 6.24 3.34
CA LEU A 8 -10.70 6.54 1.94
C LEU A 8 -9.44 7.42 1.86
N GLU A 9 -9.39 8.50 2.65
CA GLU A 9 -8.20 9.38 2.70
C GLU A 9 -6.94 8.62 3.13
N ALA A 10 -7.05 7.76 4.15
CA ALA A 10 -5.93 6.95 4.62
C ALA A 10 -5.47 5.90 3.58
N ALA A 11 -6.40 5.28 2.86
CA ALA A 11 -6.09 4.34 1.77
C ALA A 11 -5.38 5.06 0.61
N GLU A 12 -5.85 6.24 0.21
CA GLU A 12 -5.20 7.06 -0.82
C GLU A 12 -3.79 7.51 -0.40
N ASN A 13 -3.62 8.01 0.83
CA ASN A 13 -2.30 8.38 1.34
C ASN A 13 -1.34 7.19 1.39
N ASN A 14 -1.85 6.00 1.67
CA ASN A 14 -1.02 4.80 1.61
C ASN A 14 -0.66 4.42 0.17
N ALA A 15 -1.57 4.54 -0.78
CA ALA A 15 -1.28 4.32 -2.20
C ALA A 15 -0.24 5.33 -2.73
N ASP A 16 -0.28 6.57 -2.26
CA ASP A 16 0.75 7.58 -2.57
C ASP A 16 2.13 7.18 -2.04
N LEU A 17 2.22 6.64 -0.82
CA LEU A 17 3.47 6.11 -0.28
C LEU A 17 4.00 4.95 -1.13
N TYR A 18 3.15 4.01 -1.52
CA TYR A 18 3.51 2.89 -2.39
C TYR A 18 4.05 3.42 -3.73
N GLN A 19 3.33 4.35 -4.35
CA GLN A 19 3.74 4.99 -5.59
C GLN A 19 5.15 5.61 -5.46
N HIS A 20 5.36 6.46 -4.46
CA HIS A 20 6.65 7.14 -4.30
C HIS A 20 7.81 6.19 -4.07
N MET A 21 7.60 5.12 -3.30
CA MET A 21 8.64 4.13 -3.02
C MET A 21 8.95 3.29 -4.26
N PHE A 22 7.91 2.89 -5.01
CA PHE A 22 8.08 2.11 -6.23
C PHE A 22 8.75 2.94 -7.32
N GLU A 23 8.37 4.22 -7.47
CA GLU A 23 9.05 5.18 -8.34
C GLU A 23 10.54 5.35 -7.97
N ALA A 24 10.84 5.53 -6.68
CA ALA A 24 12.21 5.73 -6.20
C ALA A 24 13.13 4.53 -6.48
N HIS A 25 12.56 3.32 -6.50
CA HIS A 25 13.28 2.07 -6.78
C HIS A 25 13.13 1.56 -8.22
N GLY A 26 12.40 2.27 -9.08
CA GLY A 26 12.14 1.85 -10.45
C GLY A 26 11.31 0.57 -10.57
N VAL A 27 10.49 0.26 -9.57
CA VAL A 27 9.57 -0.88 -9.58
C VAL A 27 8.33 -0.49 -10.38
N PRO A 28 7.97 -1.23 -11.44
CA PRO A 28 6.76 -0.94 -12.22
C PRO A 28 5.51 -1.21 -11.37
N TYR A 29 4.53 -0.33 -11.48
CA TYR A 29 3.22 -0.47 -10.84
C TYR A 29 2.11 0.06 -11.75
N GLU A 30 0.89 -0.36 -11.44
CA GLU A 30 -0.34 0.18 -12.00
C GLU A 30 -1.23 0.69 -10.87
N ARG A 31 -1.88 1.83 -11.09
CA ARG A 31 -2.82 2.43 -10.15
C ARG A 31 -4.12 2.75 -10.86
N SER A 32 -5.19 2.07 -10.46
CA SER A 32 -6.56 2.40 -10.82
C SER A 32 -7.24 3.11 -9.64
N LYS A 33 -8.56 3.33 -9.73
CA LYS A 33 -9.34 3.82 -8.58
C LYS A 33 -9.46 2.77 -7.50
N GLU A 34 -9.55 1.51 -7.89
CA GLU A 34 -9.84 0.36 -7.02
C GLU A 34 -8.58 -0.23 -6.40
N LEU A 35 -7.46 -0.25 -7.15
CA LEU A 35 -6.26 -0.99 -6.79
C LEU A 35 -4.98 -0.22 -7.12
N PHE A 36 -3.99 -0.37 -6.25
CA PHE A 36 -2.58 -0.24 -6.59
C PHE A 36 -1.98 -1.64 -6.67
N HIS A 37 -1.23 -1.96 -7.72
CA HIS A 37 -0.56 -3.26 -7.80
C HIS A 37 0.72 -3.24 -8.65
N THR A 38 1.55 -4.26 -8.49
CA THR A 38 2.74 -4.49 -9.31
C THR A 38 2.72 -5.89 -9.89
N THR A 39 3.25 -6.06 -11.11
CA THR A 39 3.39 -7.36 -11.80
C THR A 39 4.75 -8.01 -11.60
N VAL A 40 5.60 -7.43 -10.75
CA VAL A 40 6.91 -7.98 -10.35
C VAL A 40 6.95 -8.15 -8.82
N PRO A 41 7.92 -8.88 -8.25
CA PRO A 41 8.09 -8.95 -6.80
C PRO A 41 8.14 -7.54 -6.17
N PRO A 42 7.34 -7.27 -5.12
CA PRO A 42 7.29 -5.95 -4.50
C PRO A 42 8.55 -5.67 -3.67
N LEU A 43 8.72 -4.40 -3.27
CA LEU A 43 9.76 -4.00 -2.31
C LEU A 43 9.57 -4.69 -0.94
N PRO A 44 10.64 -4.89 -0.15
CA PRO A 44 10.52 -5.42 1.21
C PRO A 44 9.50 -4.64 2.04
N PHE A 45 8.61 -5.35 2.75
CA PHE A 45 7.49 -4.78 3.54
C PHE A 45 6.36 -4.11 2.74
N TYR A 46 6.38 -4.18 1.41
CA TYR A 46 5.27 -3.77 0.55
C TYR A 46 4.50 -4.99 0.03
N SER A 47 3.18 -4.84 -0.07
CA SER A 47 2.30 -5.83 -0.70
C SER A 47 2.34 -5.72 -2.23
N SER A 48 2.02 -6.81 -2.92
CA SER A 48 1.89 -6.83 -4.38
C SER A 48 0.63 -6.11 -4.85
N ILE A 49 -0.43 -6.14 -4.02
CA ILE A 49 -1.73 -5.50 -4.27
C ILE A 49 -2.14 -4.71 -3.02
N VAL A 50 -2.71 -3.52 -3.22
CA VAL A 50 -3.36 -2.70 -2.20
C VAL A 50 -4.74 -2.28 -2.69
N THR A 51 -5.78 -2.44 -1.86
CA THR A 51 -7.11 -1.92 -2.17
C THR A 51 -7.20 -0.42 -1.84
N CYS A 52 -7.71 0.37 -2.79
CA CYS A 52 -7.89 1.83 -2.66
C CYS A 52 -9.35 2.21 -2.40
N LEU A 53 -10.30 1.33 -2.77
CA LEU A 53 -11.73 1.48 -2.48
C LEU A 53 -12.28 0.27 -1.71
N PRO A 54 -13.34 0.47 -0.91
CA PRO A 54 -14.08 -0.64 -0.29
C PRO A 54 -14.95 -1.35 -1.33
N ALA A 55 -15.33 -2.59 -1.03
CA ALA A 55 -16.27 -3.41 -1.78
C ALA A 55 -15.95 -3.53 -3.27
N ILE A 56 -14.66 -3.57 -3.63
CA ILE A 56 -14.23 -3.81 -5.00
C ILE A 56 -14.56 -5.25 -5.42
N ASN A 57 -14.58 -5.50 -6.72
CA ASN A 57 -14.78 -6.85 -7.24
C ASN A 57 -13.59 -7.75 -6.81
N PRO A 58 -13.81 -8.80 -5.99
CA PRO A 58 -12.72 -9.66 -5.51
C PRO A 58 -12.02 -10.43 -6.63
N GLU A 59 -12.68 -10.64 -7.78
CA GLU A 59 -12.07 -11.29 -8.95
C GLU A 59 -10.89 -10.51 -9.53
N LEU A 60 -10.80 -9.19 -9.31
CA LEU A 60 -9.63 -8.41 -9.73
C LEU A 60 -8.34 -8.90 -9.06
N VAL A 61 -8.42 -9.32 -7.79
CA VAL A 61 -7.30 -9.90 -7.05
C VAL A 61 -7.02 -11.32 -7.53
N ASN A 62 -8.07 -12.11 -7.73
CA ASN A 62 -7.95 -13.49 -8.18
C ASN A 62 -7.32 -13.60 -9.58
N ASP A 63 -7.77 -12.78 -10.54
CA ASP A 63 -7.20 -12.74 -11.89
C ASP A 63 -5.73 -12.35 -11.90
N PHE A 64 -5.33 -11.40 -11.05
CA PHE A 64 -3.92 -11.07 -10.87
C PHE A 64 -3.13 -12.30 -10.37
N THR A 65 -3.59 -12.95 -9.31
CA THR A 65 -2.88 -14.10 -8.71
C THR A 65 -2.68 -15.27 -9.66
N ARG A 66 -3.62 -15.48 -10.60
CA ARG A 66 -3.52 -16.55 -11.60
C ARG A 66 -2.37 -16.35 -12.59
N THR A 67 -1.90 -15.12 -12.77
CA THR A 67 -0.85 -14.78 -13.73
C THR A 67 0.49 -14.43 -13.08
N ALA A 68 0.49 -14.20 -11.76
CA ALA A 68 1.70 -13.91 -11.00
C ALA A 68 2.66 -15.11 -10.98
N THR A 69 3.96 -14.82 -11.06
CA THR A 69 5.05 -15.81 -11.03
C THR A 69 5.84 -15.78 -9.72
N PHE A 70 5.33 -15.06 -8.73
CA PHE A 70 5.94 -14.81 -7.41
C PHE A 70 4.86 -14.85 -6.33
N ASP A 71 5.29 -14.90 -5.05
CA ASP A 71 4.37 -14.91 -3.92
C ASP A 71 3.60 -13.58 -3.84
N VAL A 72 2.26 -13.67 -3.93
CA VAL A 72 1.38 -12.50 -3.91
C VAL A 72 0.97 -12.17 -2.48
N TYR A 73 1.15 -10.91 -2.11
CA TYR A 73 0.66 -10.36 -0.85
C TYR A 73 -0.37 -9.28 -1.11
N VAL A 74 -1.47 -9.30 -0.37
CA VAL A 74 -2.57 -8.35 -0.51
C VAL A 74 -2.70 -7.54 0.77
N LYS A 75 -2.66 -6.22 0.64
CA LYS A 75 -3.15 -5.32 1.67
C LYS A 75 -4.60 -4.96 1.32
N ASP A 76 -5.54 -5.61 2.00
CA ASP A 76 -6.93 -5.18 2.00
C ASP A 76 -7.09 -4.03 3.00
N SER A 77 -7.09 -2.80 2.48
CA SER A 77 -7.19 -1.55 3.24
C SER A 77 -8.52 -1.41 4.01
N PHE A 78 -9.55 -2.17 3.63
CA PHE A 78 -10.90 -2.07 4.19
C PHE A 78 -11.35 -3.34 4.92
N ALA A 79 -10.58 -4.43 4.81
CA ALA A 79 -10.85 -5.73 5.41
C ALA A 79 -12.25 -6.26 5.04
N ASP A 80 -12.64 -6.10 3.78
CA ASP A 80 -13.95 -6.45 3.24
C ASP A 80 -13.90 -7.45 2.07
N LEU A 81 -12.71 -7.89 1.66
CA LEU A 81 -12.55 -8.91 0.63
C LEU A 81 -12.55 -10.34 1.22
N PRO A 82 -13.27 -11.28 0.61
CA PRO A 82 -13.29 -12.69 1.02
C PRO A 82 -12.04 -13.46 0.51
N LEU A 83 -10.83 -12.98 0.83
CA LEU A 83 -9.58 -13.48 0.23
C LEU A 83 -9.30 -14.96 0.52
N GLU A 84 -9.80 -15.50 1.63
CA GLU A 84 -9.66 -16.92 1.97
C GLU A 84 -10.23 -17.85 0.89
N GLN A 85 -11.27 -17.42 0.17
CA GLN A 85 -11.88 -18.20 -0.92
C GLN A 85 -10.92 -18.38 -2.12
N PHE A 86 -9.91 -17.51 -2.23
CA PHE A 86 -8.86 -17.56 -3.25
C PHE A 86 -7.56 -18.19 -2.73
N GLY A 87 -7.61 -18.81 -1.54
CA GLY A 87 -6.45 -19.51 -0.95
C GLY A 87 -5.49 -18.61 -0.20
N PHE A 88 -5.80 -17.32 0.00
CA PHE A 88 -5.00 -16.46 0.86
C PHE A 88 -5.17 -16.84 2.33
N LYS A 89 -4.11 -16.62 3.10
CA LYS A 89 -4.12 -16.71 4.56
C LYS A 89 -3.88 -15.34 5.15
N LYS A 90 -4.75 -14.91 6.07
CA LYS A 90 -4.55 -13.66 6.81
C LYS A 90 -3.25 -13.71 7.62
N LEU A 91 -2.40 -12.69 7.45
CA LEU A 91 -1.15 -12.55 8.19
C LEU A 91 -1.34 -11.79 9.51
N PHE A 92 -2.05 -10.67 9.47
CA PHE A 92 -2.36 -9.84 10.64
C PHE A 92 -3.54 -8.90 10.33
N ASP A 93 -4.10 -8.30 11.38
CA ASP A 93 -5.08 -7.21 11.29
C ASP A 93 -4.39 -5.86 11.58
N ALA A 94 -4.88 -4.79 10.99
CA ALA A 94 -4.37 -3.43 11.20
C ALA A 94 -5.51 -2.41 11.29
N SER A 95 -5.21 -1.23 11.83
CA SER A 95 -6.16 -0.11 11.93
C SER A 95 -5.54 1.16 11.37
N TRP A 96 -6.37 1.99 10.73
CA TRP A 96 -5.96 3.31 10.29
C TRP A 96 -5.89 4.27 11.47
N PHE A 97 -4.84 5.08 11.51
CA PHE A 97 -4.75 6.26 12.35
C PHE A 97 -5.10 7.48 11.50
N TYR A 98 -6.02 8.29 12.00
CA TYR A 98 -6.41 9.52 11.34
C TYR A 98 -6.11 10.71 12.25
N LEU A 99 -5.37 11.68 11.71
CA LEU A 99 -5.05 12.91 12.42
C LEU A 99 -6.17 13.94 12.21
N THR A 100 -6.96 14.22 13.24
CA THR A 100 -8.11 15.13 13.14
C THR A 100 -7.72 16.61 13.14
N GLU A 101 -6.58 16.94 13.72
CA GLU A 101 -6.07 18.31 13.80
C GLU A 101 -4.65 18.35 13.28
N ILE A 102 -4.38 19.22 12.28
CA ILE A 102 -3.04 19.38 11.73
C ILE A 102 -2.14 19.96 12.80
N VAL A 103 -1.26 19.12 13.36
CA VAL A 103 -0.19 19.56 14.24
C VAL A 103 0.96 20.03 13.38
N LYS A 104 1.52 21.19 13.70
CA LYS A 104 2.77 21.63 13.07
C LYS A 104 3.87 20.66 13.47
N ALA A 105 4.41 19.93 12.49
CA ALA A 105 5.53 19.02 12.73
C ALA A 105 6.75 19.81 13.21
N ASP A 106 7.38 19.35 14.30
CA ASP A 106 8.73 19.76 14.65
C ASP A 106 9.70 18.96 13.78
N THR A 107 10.22 19.63 12.75
CA THR A 107 11.17 19.04 11.80
C THR A 107 12.63 19.31 12.18
N ALA A 108 12.89 19.78 13.42
CA ALA A 108 14.25 19.94 13.90
C ALA A 108 15.01 18.61 13.83
N GLY A 109 16.15 18.61 13.14
CA GLY A 109 16.99 17.42 12.93
C GLY A 109 16.52 16.48 11.82
N TRP A 110 15.44 16.80 11.10
CA TRP A 110 15.05 16.03 9.92
C TRP A 110 15.99 16.36 8.76
N GLU A 111 16.43 15.33 8.05
CA GLU A 111 17.21 15.46 6.82
C GLU A 111 16.41 14.97 5.63
N GLN A 112 16.35 15.78 4.57
CA GLN A 112 15.70 15.37 3.33
C GLN A 112 16.60 14.38 2.58
N ILE A 113 16.04 13.22 2.23
CA ILE A 113 16.66 12.25 1.33
C ILE A 113 16.65 12.84 -0.09
N LYS A 114 17.84 12.96 -0.71
CA LYS A 114 18.03 13.54 -2.05
C LYS A 114 18.74 12.62 -3.03
N THR A 115 19.24 11.49 -2.56
CA THR A 115 20.02 10.55 -3.37
C THR A 115 19.60 9.11 -3.08
N ALA A 116 19.74 8.23 -4.07
CA ALA A 116 19.47 6.80 -3.89
C ALA A 116 20.28 6.21 -2.71
N ARG A 117 21.55 6.60 -2.56
CA ARG A 117 22.39 6.17 -1.43
C ARG A 117 21.82 6.58 -0.07
N GLN A 118 21.25 7.78 0.05
CA GLN A 118 20.62 8.21 1.31
C GLN A 118 19.35 7.41 1.59
N LEU A 119 18.57 7.07 0.55
CA LEU A 119 17.40 6.20 0.69
C LEU A 119 17.81 4.81 1.19
N GLU A 120 18.80 4.19 0.54
CA GLU A 120 19.35 2.89 0.95
C GLU A 120 19.80 2.86 2.41
N HIS A 121 20.45 3.92 2.90
CA HIS A 121 20.87 4.01 4.30
C HIS A 121 19.68 4.16 5.26
N TRP A 122 18.64 4.89 4.85
CA TRP A 122 17.43 5.05 5.66
C TRP A 122 16.64 3.75 5.76
N GLU A 123 16.54 2.97 4.69
CA GLU A 123 15.82 1.69 4.67
C GLU A 123 16.51 0.58 5.49
N ALA A 124 17.83 0.70 5.70
CA ALA A 124 18.63 -0.25 6.46
C ALA A 124 18.79 0.12 7.95
N ALA A 125 18.32 1.29 8.37
CA ALA A 125 18.42 1.79 9.75
C ALA A 125 17.32 1.24 10.66
#